data_AF-A0A2T4ARU7-F1
#
_entry.id   AF-A0A2T4ARU7-F1
#
_cell.length_a   1.000
_cell.length_b   1.000
_cell.length_c   1.000
_cell.angle_alpha   90.00
_cell.angle_beta   90.00
_cell.angle_gamma   90.00
#
_symmetry.space_group_name_H-M   'P 1'
#
loop_
_entity.id
_entity.type
_entity.pdbx_description
1 polymer ?
#
loop_
_entity_poly.entity_id
_entity_poly.type
_entity_poly.pdbx_seq_one_letter_code
_entity_poly.pdbx_strand_id
1 'polypeptide(L)'
;MSSKYALISLPRSAFDSGSRDEAISSLSATITADNGTVLPFAIPDFKIGTLDLLVQQADDLAKLDAACQSVVAKVADSLRTVLNNDEDRMASYKMVNDKPTDHYLRNFSWNKMRYRADKPIAELISTLQKELNTVDNDVKSKFNQYNTVKTNLAALQRRQTGTLATKSLTPIVKPSLLVQDSEYLETHLIAVPTNAKKDFIKSYETLAPMVVPRSSVEVDHDDEFTLFAVVTFKKHSAEFVHKCREQKWTPRQYKYVEGGREEEQRELDRVTNEERKVCGEALRMGRTGWSESVMIWVHVLTLRVFVEAVLRYGLPLDYATALIKTTSKLAPKAKAALDSKYSYLGGNAFGRDKHGRVTKDDAALSSEMAAAGLGTGEGHEYTAFVYYEAEFP
;
A
#
# COMPACT_ATOMS: atom_id res chain seq x y z
N MET A 1 -19.84 -4.67 1.71
CA MET A 1 -19.30 -6.05 1.64
C MET A 1 -18.33 -6.09 0.48
N SER A 2 -17.16 -6.71 0.66
CA SER A 2 -16.18 -6.86 -0.41
C SER A 2 -16.76 -7.70 -1.54
N SER A 3 -16.60 -7.22 -2.78
CA SER A 3 -17.03 -7.95 -3.97
C SER A 3 -15.95 -8.95 -4.32
N LYS A 4 -16.36 -10.20 -4.57
CA LYS A 4 -15.48 -11.28 -4.97
C LYS A 4 -15.86 -11.74 -6.36
N TYR A 5 -14.85 -12.04 -7.17
CA TYR A 5 -15.02 -12.44 -8.55
C TYR A 5 -14.42 -13.83 -8.72
N ALA A 6 -15.05 -14.65 -9.56
CA ALA A 6 -14.49 -15.93 -9.96
C ALA A 6 -14.57 -16.09 -11.48
N LEU A 7 -13.47 -16.49 -12.10
CA LEU A 7 -13.41 -16.88 -13.49
C LEU A 7 -13.50 -18.39 -13.56
N ILE A 8 -14.42 -18.88 -14.38
CA ILE A 8 -14.63 -20.30 -14.62
C ILE A 8 -14.46 -20.60 -16.11
N SER A 9 -13.84 -21.73 -16.42
CA SER A 9 -13.89 -22.35 -17.74
C SER A 9 -14.39 -23.79 -17.60
N LEU A 10 -15.25 -24.21 -18.52
CA LEU A 10 -15.77 -25.58 -18.61
C LEU A 10 -15.70 -26.07 -20.06
N PRO A 11 -15.39 -27.36 -20.29
CA PRO A 11 -15.42 -27.92 -21.63
C PRO A 11 -16.85 -27.87 -22.16
N ARG A 12 -17.01 -27.69 -23.47
CA ARG A 12 -18.33 -27.54 -24.07
C ARG A 12 -19.22 -28.78 -23.95
N SER A 13 -18.62 -29.96 -23.81
CA SER A 13 -19.30 -31.21 -23.49
C SER A 13 -20.01 -31.20 -22.13
N ALA A 14 -19.76 -30.21 -21.27
CA ALA A 14 -20.49 -30.01 -20.03
C ALA A 14 -21.86 -29.33 -20.22
N PHE A 15 -22.23 -28.96 -21.46
CA PHE A 15 -23.48 -28.30 -21.80
C PHE A 15 -24.25 -29.10 -22.87
N ASP A 16 -25.58 -29.07 -22.80
CA ASP A 16 -26.45 -29.94 -23.59
C ASP A 16 -26.52 -29.54 -25.08
N SER A 17 -26.50 -28.25 -25.41
CA SER A 17 -26.25 -27.77 -26.76
C SER A 17 -24.96 -26.95 -26.78
N GLY A 18 -24.08 -27.18 -27.75
CA GLY A 18 -22.76 -26.55 -27.84
C GLY A 18 -22.75 -25.02 -28.04
N SER A 19 -23.81 -24.27 -27.73
CA SER A 19 -23.87 -22.81 -27.85
C SER A 19 -23.27 -22.10 -26.62
N ARG A 20 -22.60 -20.96 -26.83
CA ARG A 20 -22.03 -20.16 -25.73
C ARG A 20 -23.09 -19.54 -24.82
N ASP A 21 -24.24 -19.15 -25.39
CA ASP A 21 -25.32 -18.51 -24.62
C ASP A 21 -25.96 -19.49 -23.65
N GLU A 22 -26.14 -20.76 -24.07
CA GLU A 22 -26.65 -21.79 -23.17
C GLU A 22 -25.64 -22.14 -22.06
N ALA A 23 -24.33 -22.10 -22.33
CA ALA A 23 -23.33 -22.27 -21.27
C ALA A 23 -23.51 -21.23 -20.14
N ILE A 24 -23.76 -19.97 -20.50
CA ILE A 24 -24.06 -18.91 -19.54
C ILE A 24 -25.41 -19.16 -18.84
N SER A 25 -26.45 -19.57 -19.57
CA SER A 25 -27.76 -19.92 -18.97
C SER A 25 -27.66 -21.10 -18.00
N SER A 26 -26.90 -22.14 -18.34
CA SER A 26 -26.68 -23.35 -17.51
C SER A 26 -25.88 -23.02 -16.25
N LEU A 27 -24.86 -22.16 -16.35
CA LEU A 27 -24.13 -21.64 -15.21
C LEU A 27 -25.01 -20.75 -14.32
N SER A 28 -25.84 -19.90 -14.92
CA SER A 28 -26.79 -19.04 -14.19
C SER A 28 -27.91 -19.83 -13.50
N ALA A 29 -28.32 -20.96 -14.07
CA ALA A 29 -29.27 -21.88 -13.43
C ALA A 29 -28.63 -22.61 -12.23
N THR A 30 -27.31 -22.81 -12.26
CA THR A 30 -26.56 -23.48 -11.19
C THR A 30 -26.25 -22.52 -10.05
N ILE A 31 -25.84 -21.30 -10.38
CA ILE A 31 -25.56 -20.23 -9.43
C ILE A 31 -26.80 -19.36 -9.36
N THR A 32 -27.68 -19.66 -8.40
CA THR A 32 -28.89 -18.86 -8.16
C THR A 32 -28.54 -17.39 -7.94
N ALA A 33 -29.44 -16.49 -8.32
CA ALA A 33 -29.24 -15.04 -8.19
C ALA A 33 -28.90 -14.58 -6.76
N ASP A 34 -29.33 -15.35 -5.76
CA ASP A 34 -29.02 -15.11 -4.34
C ASP A 34 -27.54 -15.39 -3.98
N ASN A 35 -26.82 -16.18 -4.78
CA ASN A 35 -25.44 -16.58 -4.55
C ASN A 35 -24.44 -15.85 -5.46
N GLY A 36 -24.88 -15.23 -6.55
CA GLY A 36 -24.03 -14.46 -7.44
C GLY A 36 -24.69 -14.11 -8.78
N THR A 37 -23.97 -13.37 -9.61
CA THR A 37 -24.35 -13.04 -10.98
C THR A 37 -23.33 -13.63 -11.94
N VAL A 38 -23.79 -14.38 -12.94
CA VAL A 38 -22.95 -14.93 -14.00
C VAL A 38 -22.97 -13.99 -15.20
N LEU A 39 -21.79 -13.73 -15.77
CA LEU A 39 -21.59 -12.84 -16.91
C LEU A 39 -20.71 -13.53 -17.95
N PRO A 40 -20.93 -13.27 -19.26
CA PRO A 40 -20.04 -13.77 -20.29
C PRO A 40 -18.64 -13.17 -20.12
N PHE A 41 -17.60 -14.00 -20.29
CA PHE A 41 -16.22 -13.54 -20.23
C PHE A 41 -15.48 -14.04 -21.47
N ALA A 42 -15.17 -13.14 -22.40
CA ALA A 42 -14.57 -13.51 -23.68
C ALA A 42 -13.05 -13.62 -23.57
N ILE A 43 -12.52 -14.81 -23.83
CA ILE A 43 -11.08 -15.07 -23.92
C ILE A 43 -10.70 -15.16 -25.41
N PRO A 44 -9.66 -14.43 -25.88
CA PRO A 44 -9.15 -14.59 -27.23
C PRO A 44 -8.49 -15.95 -27.44
N ASP A 45 -8.42 -16.37 -28.70
CA ASP A 45 -7.60 -17.52 -29.08
C ASP A 45 -6.13 -17.08 -29.13
N PHE A 46 -5.30 -17.65 -28.24
CA PHE A 46 -3.87 -17.41 -28.21
C PHE A 46 -3.11 -18.48 -28.99
N LYS A 47 -1.91 -18.12 -29.47
CA LYS A 47 -1.02 -19.06 -30.12
C LYS A 47 -0.52 -20.11 -29.12
N ILE A 48 -0.85 -21.37 -29.39
CA ILE A 48 -0.48 -22.52 -28.57
C ILE A 48 0.89 -23.05 -29.00
N GLY A 49 1.77 -23.28 -28.03
CA GLY A 49 3.08 -23.90 -28.23
C GLY A 49 3.05 -25.40 -28.00
N THR A 50 4.15 -25.94 -27.47
CA THR A 50 4.22 -27.33 -27.00
C THR A 50 3.55 -27.48 -25.63
N LEU A 51 3.19 -28.71 -25.27
CA LEU A 51 2.65 -29.01 -23.94
C LEU A 51 3.63 -28.63 -22.83
N ASP A 52 4.91 -28.95 -23.01
CA ASP A 52 5.99 -28.60 -22.08
C ASP A 52 6.06 -27.08 -21.83
N LEU A 53 5.93 -26.27 -22.89
CA LEU A 53 5.91 -24.82 -22.77
C LEU A 53 4.65 -24.31 -22.04
N LEU A 54 3.50 -24.96 -22.21
CA LEU A 54 2.27 -24.60 -21.49
C LEU A 54 2.37 -24.88 -19.99
N VAL A 55 3.02 -25.99 -19.59
CA VAL A 55 3.27 -26.31 -18.18
C VAL A 55 4.16 -25.22 -17.56
N GLN A 56 5.26 -24.87 -18.22
CA GLN A 56 6.12 -23.77 -17.75
C GLN A 56 5.36 -22.44 -17.67
N GLN A 57 4.53 -22.13 -18.67
CA GLN A 57 3.73 -20.89 -18.69
C GLN A 57 2.69 -20.86 -17.57
N ALA A 58 2.12 -22.00 -17.17
CA ALA A 58 1.20 -22.07 -16.05
C ALA A 58 1.89 -21.66 -14.73
N ASP A 59 3.11 -22.15 -14.49
CA ASP A 59 3.91 -21.80 -13.32
C ASP A 59 4.32 -20.31 -13.31
N ASP A 60 4.75 -19.80 -14.46
CA ASP A 60 5.15 -18.39 -14.60
C ASP A 60 3.95 -17.46 -14.40
N LEU A 61 2.78 -17.82 -14.94
CA LEU A 61 1.54 -17.08 -14.72
C LEU A 61 1.08 -17.13 -13.26
N ALA A 62 1.26 -18.26 -12.55
CA ALA A 62 0.93 -18.35 -11.13
C ALA A 62 1.79 -17.41 -10.27
N LYS A 63 3.10 -17.34 -10.55
CA LYS A 63 4.01 -16.38 -9.90
C LYS A 63 3.63 -14.94 -10.22
N LEU A 64 3.31 -14.65 -11.48
CA LEU A 64 2.92 -13.31 -11.92
C LEU A 64 1.58 -12.87 -11.31
N ASP A 65 0.63 -13.78 -11.14
CA ASP A 65 -0.65 -13.52 -10.49
C ASP A 65 -0.49 -13.14 -9.02
N ALA A 66 0.32 -13.89 -8.27
CA ALA A 66 0.67 -13.56 -6.89
C ALA A 66 1.39 -12.19 -6.80
N ALA A 67 2.27 -11.89 -7.76
CA ALA A 67 2.90 -10.56 -7.85
C ALA A 67 1.87 -9.46 -8.11
N CYS A 68 0.90 -9.67 -9.01
CA CYS A 68 -0.18 -8.72 -9.28
C CYS A 68 -0.99 -8.42 -8.01
N GLN A 69 -1.42 -9.46 -7.29
CA GLN A 69 -2.15 -9.33 -6.03
C GLN A 69 -1.34 -8.52 -5.00
N SER A 70 -0.03 -8.79 -4.88
CA SER A 70 0.86 -8.05 -3.98
C SER A 70 0.94 -6.57 -4.34
N VAL A 71 1.10 -6.22 -5.62
CA VAL A 71 1.20 -4.83 -6.08
C VAL A 71 -0.12 -4.10 -5.85
N VAL A 72 -1.25 -4.69 -6.24
CA VAL A 72 -2.58 -4.09 -6.03
C VAL A 72 -2.84 -3.83 -4.54
N ALA A 73 -2.49 -4.77 -3.66
CA ALA A 73 -2.61 -4.61 -2.21
C ALA A 73 -1.71 -3.48 -1.68
N LYS A 74 -0.43 -3.42 -2.09
CA LYS A 74 0.49 -2.35 -1.70
C LYS A 74 0.02 -0.97 -2.14
N VAL A 75 -0.53 -0.86 -3.36
CA VAL A 75 -1.10 0.39 -3.88
C VAL A 75 -2.30 0.82 -3.03
N ALA A 76 -3.22 -0.11 -2.73
CA ALA A 76 -4.36 0.16 -1.84
C ALA A 76 -3.90 0.63 -0.46
N ASP A 77 -2.90 -0.02 0.14
CA ASP A 77 -2.38 0.32 1.46
C ASP A 77 -1.67 1.69 1.50
N SER A 78 -0.95 2.01 0.43
CA SER A 78 -0.29 3.31 0.27
C SER A 78 -1.34 4.43 0.18
N LEU A 79 -2.38 4.24 -0.62
CA LEU A 79 -3.51 5.17 -0.71
C LEU A 79 -4.24 5.28 0.64
N ARG A 80 -4.51 4.16 1.31
CA ARG A 80 -5.20 4.09 2.61
C ARG A 80 -4.48 4.91 3.68
N THR A 81 -3.15 4.82 3.70
CA THR A 81 -2.29 5.54 4.65
C THR A 81 -2.32 7.05 4.40
N VAL A 82 -2.26 7.50 3.14
CA VAL A 82 -2.29 8.93 2.80
C VAL A 82 -3.68 9.54 2.97
N LEU A 83 -4.73 8.74 2.73
CA LEU A 83 -6.13 9.16 2.86
C LEU A 83 -6.70 8.94 4.27
N ASN A 84 -5.87 8.55 5.24
CA ASN A 84 -6.26 8.32 6.64
C ASN A 84 -7.46 7.36 6.80
N ASN A 85 -7.50 6.29 5.99
CA ASN A 85 -8.55 5.27 6.02
C ASN A 85 -9.99 5.81 5.75
N ASP A 86 -10.10 6.89 4.98
CA ASP A 86 -11.37 7.42 4.48
C ASP A 86 -11.85 6.58 3.28
N GLU A 87 -12.82 5.71 3.53
CA GLU A 87 -13.37 4.76 2.53
C GLU A 87 -14.01 5.46 1.32
N ASP A 88 -14.72 6.58 1.53
CA ASP A 88 -15.41 7.30 0.46
C ASP A 88 -14.39 7.94 -0.48
N ARG A 89 -13.34 8.53 0.08
CA ARG A 89 -12.23 9.07 -0.72
C ARG A 89 -11.48 7.95 -1.42
N MET A 90 -11.20 6.84 -0.74
CA MET A 90 -10.52 5.68 -1.31
C MET A 90 -11.19 5.14 -2.57
N ALA A 91 -12.52 5.08 -2.57
CA ALA A 91 -13.28 4.64 -3.74
C ALA A 91 -12.96 5.47 -5.00
N SER A 92 -12.74 6.79 -4.86
CA SER A 92 -12.40 7.68 -5.99
C SER A 92 -11.00 7.44 -6.59
N TYR A 93 -10.08 6.86 -5.81
CA TYR A 93 -8.73 6.51 -6.25
C TYR A 93 -8.63 5.06 -6.74
N LYS A 94 -9.52 4.17 -6.28
CA LYS A 94 -9.61 2.77 -6.71
C LYS A 94 -10.48 2.59 -7.97
N MET A 95 -10.18 3.37 -9.00
CA MET A 95 -10.89 3.39 -10.28
C MET A 95 -10.01 2.82 -11.40
N VAL A 96 -10.63 2.11 -12.35
CA VAL A 96 -9.99 1.59 -13.56
C VAL A 96 -10.52 2.37 -14.76
N ASN A 97 -9.65 3.04 -15.51
CA ASN A 97 -10.03 3.92 -16.63
C ASN A 97 -11.18 4.90 -16.27
N ASP A 98 -11.03 5.58 -15.12
CA ASP A 98 -12.01 6.51 -14.56
C ASP A 98 -13.40 5.92 -14.23
N LYS A 99 -13.53 4.59 -14.20
CA LYS A 99 -14.76 3.89 -13.82
C LYS A 99 -14.52 2.97 -12.61
N PRO A 100 -15.56 2.60 -11.86
CA PRO A 100 -15.43 1.63 -10.78
C PRO A 100 -14.81 0.33 -11.27
N THR A 101 -13.95 -0.29 -10.46
CA THR A 101 -13.29 -1.57 -10.77
C THR A 101 -14.30 -2.66 -11.19
N ASP A 102 -15.47 -2.71 -10.53
CA ASP A 102 -16.58 -3.59 -10.91
C ASP A 102 -17.04 -3.39 -12.36
N HIS A 103 -17.16 -2.14 -12.82
CA HIS A 103 -17.57 -1.86 -14.20
C HIS A 103 -16.55 -2.40 -15.20
N TYR A 104 -15.24 -2.29 -14.90
CA TYR A 104 -14.20 -2.83 -15.77
C TYR A 104 -14.26 -4.35 -15.86
N LEU A 105 -14.43 -5.05 -14.73
CA LEU A 105 -14.50 -6.51 -14.69
C LEU A 105 -15.70 -7.05 -15.46
N ARG A 106 -16.88 -6.44 -15.28
CA ARG A 106 -18.12 -6.85 -15.96
C ARG A 106 -18.11 -6.65 -17.47
N ASN A 107 -17.33 -5.69 -17.95
CA ASN A 107 -17.23 -5.31 -19.35
C ASN A 107 -15.82 -5.57 -19.89
N PHE A 108 -15.11 -6.54 -19.31
CA PHE A 108 -13.73 -6.82 -19.68
C PHE A 108 -13.66 -7.18 -21.17
N SER A 109 -12.70 -6.57 -21.85
CA SER A 109 -12.32 -6.94 -23.20
C SER A 109 -10.80 -6.97 -23.27
N TRP A 110 -10.26 -8.04 -23.83
CA TRP A 110 -8.83 -8.16 -24.04
C TRP A 110 -8.26 -6.98 -24.82
N ASN A 111 -7.21 -6.35 -24.31
CA ASN A 111 -6.56 -5.22 -24.97
C ASN A 111 -5.71 -5.70 -26.16
N LYS A 112 -6.36 -5.87 -27.31
CA LYS A 112 -5.74 -6.36 -28.56
C LYS A 112 -4.60 -5.48 -29.09
N MET A 113 -4.59 -4.19 -28.74
CA MET A 113 -3.54 -3.26 -29.19
C MET A 113 -2.27 -3.40 -28.35
N ARG A 114 -2.41 -3.57 -27.03
CA ARG A 114 -1.29 -3.69 -26.10
C ARG A 114 -0.76 -5.12 -26.01
N TYR A 115 -1.66 -6.10 -26.01
CA TYR A 115 -1.34 -7.52 -25.87
C TYR A 115 -1.85 -8.28 -27.08
N ARG A 116 -1.02 -8.44 -28.09
CA ARG A 116 -1.40 -9.08 -29.35
C ARG A 116 -1.53 -10.59 -29.19
N ALA A 117 -2.72 -11.15 -29.42
CA ALA A 117 -3.01 -12.58 -29.22
C ALA A 117 -2.25 -13.52 -30.19
N ASP A 118 -1.75 -13.00 -31.31
CA ASP A 118 -0.93 -13.74 -32.26
C ASP A 118 0.54 -13.89 -31.82
N LYS A 119 0.97 -13.15 -30.79
CA LYS A 119 2.29 -13.32 -30.17
C LYS A 119 2.33 -14.56 -29.27
N PRO A 120 3.52 -15.18 -29.08
CA PRO A 120 3.69 -16.26 -28.12
C PRO A 120 3.27 -15.84 -26.71
N ILE A 121 2.61 -16.74 -25.97
CA ILE A 121 2.17 -16.49 -24.59
C ILE A 121 3.34 -16.05 -23.69
N ALA A 122 4.53 -16.64 -23.85
CA ALA A 122 5.73 -16.23 -23.12
C ALA A 122 6.11 -14.74 -23.32
N GLU A 123 5.92 -14.20 -24.53
CA GLU A 123 6.15 -12.77 -24.82
C GLU A 123 5.12 -11.88 -24.10
N LEU A 124 3.85 -12.33 -24.04
CA LEU A 124 2.79 -11.65 -23.31
C LEU A 124 3.06 -11.62 -21.80
N ILE A 125 3.47 -12.76 -21.22
CA ILE A 125 3.85 -12.87 -19.80
C ILE A 125 5.00 -11.91 -19.48
N SER A 126 6.07 -11.92 -20.29
CA SER A 126 7.22 -11.04 -20.09
C SER A 126 6.84 -9.56 -20.17
N THR A 127 5.96 -9.21 -21.11
CA THR A 127 5.46 -7.83 -21.25
C THR A 127 4.64 -7.41 -20.03
N LEU A 128 3.68 -8.22 -19.60
CA LEU A 128 2.83 -7.96 -18.42
C LEU A 128 3.68 -7.83 -17.15
N GLN A 129 4.67 -8.70 -16.97
CA GLN A 129 5.60 -8.66 -15.83
C GLN A 129 6.43 -7.38 -15.82
N LYS A 130 6.97 -6.97 -16.97
CA LYS A 130 7.75 -5.73 -17.08
C LYS A 130 6.89 -4.51 -16.74
N GLU A 131 5.67 -4.45 -17.27
CA GLU A 131 4.73 -3.37 -16.99
C GLU A 131 4.34 -3.33 -15.51
N LEU A 132 4.05 -4.48 -14.91
CA LEU A 132 3.73 -4.58 -13.48
C LEU A 132 4.89 -4.05 -12.62
N ASN A 133 6.12 -4.43 -12.95
CA ASN A 133 7.31 -3.98 -12.24
C ASN A 133 7.53 -2.46 -12.39
N THR A 134 7.24 -1.89 -13.56
CA THR A 134 7.28 -0.43 -13.76
C THR A 134 6.26 0.25 -12.85
N VAL A 135 5.01 -0.22 -12.83
CA VAL A 135 3.96 0.33 -11.97
C VAL A 135 4.34 0.26 -10.48
N ASP A 136 4.82 -0.90 -10.00
CA ASP A 136 5.23 -1.06 -8.59
C ASP A 136 6.35 -0.08 -8.21
N ASN A 137 7.37 0.07 -9.07
CA ASN A 137 8.49 0.98 -8.82
C ASN A 137 8.07 2.45 -8.83
N ASP A 138 7.23 2.88 -9.77
CA ASP A 138 6.78 4.27 -9.89
C ASP A 138 5.91 4.68 -8.70
N VAL A 139 4.98 3.83 -8.29
CA VAL A 139 4.16 4.03 -7.09
C VAL A 139 5.07 4.10 -5.86
N LYS A 140 5.91 3.08 -5.64
CA LYS A 140 6.81 3.02 -4.49
C LYS A 140 7.71 4.25 -4.39
N SER A 141 8.30 4.67 -5.51
CA SER A 141 9.16 5.85 -5.57
C SER A 141 8.43 7.12 -5.14
N LYS A 142 7.23 7.35 -5.67
CA LYS A 142 6.44 8.56 -5.35
C LYS A 142 5.94 8.59 -3.92
N PHE A 143 5.46 7.46 -3.37
CA PHE A 143 5.05 7.41 -1.97
C PHE A 143 6.23 7.52 -1.01
N ASN A 144 7.41 7.00 -1.36
CA ASN A 144 8.63 7.21 -0.57
C ASN A 144 9.04 8.69 -0.55
N GLN A 145 9.03 9.36 -1.71
CA GLN A 145 9.29 10.80 -1.81
C GLN A 145 8.33 11.60 -0.92
N TYR A 146 7.03 11.29 -0.97
CA TYR A 146 6.02 11.89 -0.12
C TYR A 146 6.34 11.71 1.38
N ASN A 147 6.62 10.47 1.79
CA ASN A 147 6.91 10.14 3.20
C ASN A 147 8.15 10.88 3.73
N THR A 148 9.19 11.07 2.90
CA THR A 148 10.37 11.86 3.26
C THR A 148 10.00 13.33 3.51
N VAL A 149 9.26 13.96 2.59
CA VAL A 149 8.86 15.37 2.73
C VAL A 149 7.93 15.55 3.93
N LYS A 150 6.97 14.63 4.13
CA LYS A 150 6.07 14.62 5.30
C LYS A 150 6.84 14.53 6.62
N THR A 151 7.85 13.66 6.70
CA THR A 151 8.68 13.51 7.90
C THR A 151 9.49 14.77 8.17
N ASN A 152 10.04 15.40 7.12
CA ASN A 152 10.74 16.68 7.24
C ASN A 152 9.81 17.79 7.74
N LEU A 153 8.61 17.90 7.15
CA LEU A 153 7.60 18.88 7.58
C LEU A 153 7.23 18.70 9.06
N ALA A 154 7.00 17.46 9.49
CA ALA A 154 6.69 17.17 10.89
C ALA A 154 7.84 17.56 11.84
N ALA A 155 9.10 17.40 11.42
CA ALA A 155 10.26 17.84 12.20
C ALA A 155 10.31 19.38 12.31
N LEU A 156 10.07 20.11 11.21
CA LEU A 156 9.99 21.58 11.21
C LEU A 156 8.83 22.10 12.06
N GLN A 157 7.66 21.46 11.99
CA GLN A 157 6.50 21.82 12.81
C GLN A 157 6.79 21.61 14.30
N ARG A 158 7.37 20.46 14.69
CA ARG A 158 7.80 20.21 16.09
C ARG A 158 8.79 21.26 16.58
N ARG A 159 9.70 21.72 15.70
CA ARG A 159 10.64 22.81 16.02
C ARG A 159 9.91 24.12 16.32
N GLN A 160 8.74 24.38 15.76
CA GLN A 160 7.95 25.58 16.07
C GLN A 160 7.00 25.40 17.27
N THR A 161 6.37 24.24 17.42
CA THR A 161 5.27 24.02 18.37
C THR A 161 5.64 23.25 19.64
N GLY A 162 6.91 22.87 19.81
CA GLY A 162 7.38 22.20 21.03
C GLY A 162 7.34 23.10 22.27
N THR A 163 7.76 22.58 23.43
CA THR A 163 7.90 23.36 24.67
C THR A 163 9.12 24.28 24.61
N LEU A 164 9.24 25.29 25.48
CA LEU A 164 10.40 26.18 25.61
C LEU A 164 11.71 25.47 25.92
N ALA A 165 11.69 24.17 26.26
CA ALA A 165 12.88 23.34 26.35
C ALA A 165 13.39 22.84 24.97
N THR A 166 12.52 22.79 23.96
CA THR A 166 12.81 22.15 22.65
C THR A 166 12.48 23.01 21.42
N LYS A 167 11.45 23.88 21.46
CA LYS A 167 11.06 24.76 20.34
C LYS A 167 12.14 25.77 19.98
N SER A 168 12.13 26.24 18.75
CA SER A 168 13.00 27.31 18.26
C SER A 168 12.84 28.55 19.14
N LEU A 169 13.97 29.14 19.50
CA LEU A 169 14.01 30.40 20.25
C LEU A 169 14.06 31.63 19.32
N THR A 170 14.29 31.41 18.02
CA THR A 170 14.38 32.46 17.00
C THR A 170 13.17 33.41 16.95
N PRO A 171 11.91 32.95 17.04
CA PRO A 171 10.78 33.87 17.03
C PRO A 171 10.50 34.55 18.39
N ILE A 172 11.19 34.13 19.46
CA ILE A 172 10.85 34.47 20.85
C ILE A 172 11.89 35.43 21.44
N VAL A 173 13.17 35.16 21.21
CA VAL A 173 14.28 35.92 21.80
C VAL A 173 14.47 37.23 21.03
N LYS A 174 14.25 38.34 21.73
CA LYS A 174 14.52 39.68 21.19
C LYS A 174 16.04 39.93 21.19
N PRO A 175 16.62 40.51 20.13
CA PRO A 175 18.06 40.77 20.06
C PRO A 175 18.58 41.66 21.20
N SER A 176 17.74 42.57 21.69
CA SER A 176 18.04 43.48 22.80
C SER A 176 18.29 42.79 24.14
N LEU A 177 17.88 41.53 24.30
CA LEU A 177 18.11 40.74 25.52
C LEU A 177 19.47 40.03 25.51
N LEU A 178 20.16 40.03 24.37
CA LEU A 178 21.43 39.35 24.20
C LEU A 178 22.57 40.35 24.26
N VAL A 179 23.61 40.02 25.05
CA VAL A 179 24.87 40.75 25.00
C VAL A 179 25.56 40.41 23.69
N GLN A 180 25.68 41.40 22.80
CA GLN A 180 26.37 41.29 21.51
C GLN A 180 27.79 41.84 21.62
N ASP A 181 28.74 41.20 20.93
CA ASP A 181 30.13 41.68 20.73
C ASP A 181 30.93 42.04 22.00
N SER A 182 30.58 41.46 23.15
CA SER A 182 31.39 41.62 24.38
C SER A 182 32.56 40.63 24.41
N GLU A 183 33.74 41.12 24.78
CA GLU A 183 34.92 40.27 25.00
C GLU A 183 34.77 39.38 26.25
N TYR A 184 34.03 39.84 27.26
CA TYR A 184 34.03 39.23 28.60
C TYR A 184 32.68 38.69 29.05
N LEU A 185 31.57 39.14 28.48
CA LEU A 185 30.22 38.77 28.90
C LEU A 185 29.48 37.99 27.81
N GLU A 186 28.59 37.10 28.22
CA GLU A 186 27.65 36.43 27.33
C GLU A 186 26.30 36.18 28.03
N THR A 187 25.25 36.02 27.21
CA THR A 187 23.90 35.72 27.70
C THR A 187 23.61 34.22 27.56
N HIS A 188 23.13 33.60 28.63
CA HIS A 188 22.61 32.24 28.66
C HIS A 188 21.09 32.25 28.71
N LEU A 189 20.47 31.43 27.87
CA LEU A 189 19.03 31.19 27.88
C LEU A 189 18.75 29.89 28.62
N ILE A 190 17.98 29.95 29.70
CA ILE A 190 17.71 28.80 30.57
C ILE A 190 16.20 28.56 30.62
N ALA A 191 15.75 27.41 30.12
CA ALA A 191 14.38 26.95 30.30
C ALA A 191 14.25 26.27 31.66
N VAL A 192 13.46 26.87 32.54
CA VAL A 192 13.26 26.45 33.94
C VAL A 192 11.85 25.90 34.08
N PRO A 193 11.64 24.70 34.65
CA PRO A 193 10.30 24.21 34.96
C PRO A 193 9.50 25.24 35.76
N THR A 194 8.25 25.48 35.40
CA THR A 194 7.42 26.54 36.00
C THR A 194 7.29 26.41 37.53
N ASN A 195 7.30 25.18 38.05
CA ASN A 195 7.32 24.89 39.49
C ASN A 195 8.64 25.30 40.19
N ALA A 196 9.76 25.34 39.48
CA ALA A 196 11.09 25.72 39.99
C ALA A 196 11.42 27.21 39.77
N LYS A 197 10.51 28.00 39.17
CA LYS A 197 10.70 29.43 38.88
C LYS A 197 11.15 30.24 40.09
N LYS A 198 10.54 30.02 41.25
CA LYS A 198 10.88 30.76 42.49
C LYS A 198 12.27 30.41 43.00
N ASP A 199 12.68 29.15 42.87
CA ASP A 199 13.98 28.69 43.33
C ASP A 199 15.10 29.19 42.41
N PHE A 200 14.85 29.22 41.10
CA PHE A 200 15.74 29.83 40.12
C PHE A 200 16.07 31.28 40.46
N ILE A 201 15.06 32.14 40.62
CA ILE A 201 15.27 33.57 40.91
C ILE A 201 16.04 33.80 42.21
N LYS A 202 15.87 32.94 43.22
CA LYS A 202 16.57 33.05 44.51
C LYS A 202 18.03 32.59 44.46
N SER A 203 18.40 31.72 43.52
CA SER A 203 19.69 31.00 43.58
C SER A 203 20.59 31.20 42.36
N TYR A 204 20.09 31.70 41.22
CA TYR A 204 20.89 31.83 39.99
C TYR A 204 22.14 32.70 40.16
N GLU A 205 22.11 33.72 41.02
CA GLU A 205 23.22 34.66 41.24
C GLU A 205 24.41 34.03 41.95
N THR A 206 24.19 32.96 42.73
CA THR A 206 25.22 32.29 43.53
C THR A 206 25.59 30.91 43.00
N LEU A 207 25.02 30.51 41.86
CA LEU A 207 25.22 29.19 41.26
C LEU A 207 26.63 28.99 40.69
N ALA A 208 27.27 30.06 40.23
CA ALA A 208 28.65 30.04 39.76
C ALA A 208 29.32 31.39 40.06
N PRO A 209 30.66 31.46 40.09
CA PRO A 209 31.38 32.72 40.17
C PRO A 209 31.08 33.61 38.96
N MET A 210 31.12 34.93 39.15
CA MET A 210 31.00 35.91 38.07
C MET A 210 29.69 35.81 37.25
N VAL A 211 28.59 35.43 37.90
CA VAL A 211 27.22 35.68 37.41
C VAL A 211 26.88 37.15 37.68
N VAL A 212 26.30 37.86 36.71
CA VAL A 212 25.93 39.27 36.88
C VAL A 212 24.65 39.35 37.72
N PRO A 213 24.69 39.97 38.92
CA PRO A 213 23.50 40.08 39.76
C PRO A 213 22.40 40.92 39.10
N ARG A 214 21.14 40.56 39.36
CA ARG A 214 19.93 41.18 38.79
C ARG A 214 19.90 41.19 37.25
N SER A 215 20.63 40.29 36.59
CA SER A 215 20.66 40.18 35.12
C SER A 215 19.57 39.27 34.56
N SER A 216 18.90 38.48 35.40
CA SER A 216 17.81 37.59 34.99
C SER A 216 16.63 38.37 34.41
N VAL A 217 16.25 38.05 33.18
CA VAL A 217 15.05 38.58 32.51
C VAL A 217 14.20 37.42 32.02
N GLU A 218 12.91 37.42 32.35
CA GLU A 218 11.93 36.49 31.81
C GLU A 218 11.66 36.84 30.33
N VAL A 219 11.92 35.88 29.44
CA VAL A 219 11.80 36.06 27.99
C VAL A 219 10.41 35.66 27.51
N ASP A 220 9.96 34.47 27.93
CA ASP A 220 8.68 33.86 27.54
C ASP A 220 8.31 32.75 28.54
N HIS A 221 7.05 32.30 28.51
CA HIS A 221 6.58 31.15 29.31
C HIS A 221 5.58 30.29 28.53
N ASP A 222 5.53 29.00 28.87
CA ASP A 222 4.48 28.07 28.47
C ASP A 222 3.95 27.31 29.71
N ASP A 223 3.11 26.30 29.48
CA ASP A 223 2.47 25.55 30.57
C ASP A 223 3.48 24.79 31.46
N GLU A 224 4.66 24.43 30.93
CA GLU A 224 5.64 23.57 31.60
C GLU A 224 6.91 24.33 32.03
N PHE A 225 7.32 25.35 31.26
CA PHE A 225 8.60 26.04 31.41
C PHE A 225 8.47 27.56 31.33
N THR A 226 9.38 28.25 32.02
CA THR A 226 9.65 29.68 31.87
C THR A 226 11.08 29.85 31.34
N LEU A 227 11.26 30.64 30.30
CA LEU A 227 12.58 30.92 29.70
C LEU A 227 13.17 32.19 30.29
N PHE A 228 14.38 32.09 30.85
CA PHE A 228 15.12 33.22 31.38
C PHE A 228 16.38 33.50 30.56
N ALA A 229 16.72 34.79 30.41
CA ALA A 229 18.02 35.25 29.95
C ALA A 229 18.86 35.69 31.16
N VAL A 230 20.08 35.18 31.29
CA VAL A 230 21.02 35.51 32.39
C VAL A 230 22.36 35.89 31.79
N VAL A 231 23.01 36.93 32.32
CA VAL A 231 24.33 37.36 31.87
C VAL A 231 25.40 36.83 32.82
N THR A 232 26.44 36.21 32.26
CA THR A 232 27.61 35.73 33.01
C THR A 232 28.89 36.15 32.33
N PHE A 233 30.00 36.15 33.07
CA PHE A 233 31.32 36.27 32.45
C PHE A 233 31.66 34.99 31.69
N LYS A 234 32.17 35.13 30.47
CA LYS A 234 32.57 34.02 29.58
C LYS A 234 33.48 33.01 30.30
N LYS A 235 34.39 33.51 31.14
CA LYS A 235 35.32 32.70 31.95
C LYS A 235 34.63 31.62 32.80
N HIS A 236 33.45 31.89 33.36
CA HIS A 236 32.71 30.97 34.25
C HIS A 236 31.38 30.49 33.64
N SER A 237 31.16 30.75 32.35
CA SER A 237 29.89 30.44 31.70
C SER A 237 29.64 28.94 31.55
N ALA A 238 30.68 28.15 31.25
CA ALA A 238 30.57 26.69 31.21
C ALA A 238 30.21 26.09 32.58
N GLU A 239 30.76 26.66 33.66
CA GLU A 239 30.46 26.27 35.03
C GLU A 239 29.00 26.58 35.38
N PHE A 240 28.53 27.79 35.07
CA PHE A 240 27.12 28.19 35.26
C PHE A 240 26.15 27.25 34.52
N VAL A 241 26.42 26.95 33.24
CA VAL A 241 25.60 26.05 32.41
C VAL A 241 25.59 24.63 33.00
N HIS A 242 26.73 24.14 33.48
CA HIS A 242 26.82 22.83 34.14
C HIS A 242 25.98 22.80 35.42
N LYS A 243 26.09 23.83 36.25
CA LYS A 243 25.32 23.98 37.49
C LYS A 243 23.82 24.13 37.26
N CYS A 244 23.40 24.80 36.18
CA CYS A 244 21.99 24.82 35.76
C CYS A 244 21.46 23.41 35.45
N ARG A 245 22.27 22.55 34.79
CA ARG A 245 21.88 21.16 34.51
C ARG A 245 21.76 20.32 35.77
N GLU A 246 22.65 20.52 36.75
CA GLU A 246 22.54 19.85 38.07
C GLU A 246 21.20 20.17 38.75
N GLN A 247 20.69 21.39 38.59
CA GLN A 247 19.38 21.83 39.09
C GLN A 247 18.18 21.35 38.24
N LYS A 248 18.42 20.51 37.22
CA LYS A 248 17.43 20.06 36.23
C LYS A 248 16.81 21.20 35.42
N TRP A 249 17.51 22.33 35.30
CA TRP A 249 17.14 23.37 34.35
C TRP A 249 17.79 23.07 33.01
N THR A 250 17.18 23.55 31.93
CA THR A 250 17.60 23.21 30.57
C THR A 250 18.24 24.42 29.90
N PRO A 251 19.59 24.54 29.87
CA PRO A 251 20.27 25.54 29.07
C PRO A 251 19.98 25.35 27.58
N ARG A 252 19.55 26.42 26.92
CA ARG A 252 19.23 26.46 25.50
C ARG A 252 20.37 27.17 24.75
N GLN A 253 21.01 26.45 23.84
CA GLN A 253 21.97 27.06 22.92
C GLN A 253 21.20 27.87 21.88
N TYR A 254 21.52 29.15 21.79
CA TYR A 254 20.93 30.05 20.80
C TYR A 254 21.92 31.14 20.45
N LYS A 255 22.11 31.36 19.16
CA LYS A 255 22.87 32.49 18.64
C LYS A 255 21.92 33.27 17.74
N TYR A 256 21.80 34.56 18.01
CA TYR A 256 20.99 35.42 17.16
C TYR A 256 21.57 35.48 15.74
N VAL A 257 20.68 35.36 14.76
CA VAL A 257 20.97 35.52 13.34
C VAL A 257 19.94 36.49 12.80
N GLU A 258 20.41 37.57 12.17
CA GLU A 258 19.54 38.57 11.55
C GLU A 258 18.72 37.91 10.43
N GLY A 259 17.42 38.15 10.40
CA GLY A 259 16.50 37.51 9.44
C GLY A 259 16.18 36.04 9.72
N GLY A 260 16.69 35.45 10.81
CA GLY A 260 16.49 34.03 11.10
C GLY A 260 15.01 33.62 11.29
N ARG A 261 14.16 34.55 11.77
CA ARG A 261 12.72 34.30 11.91
C ARG A 261 12.05 34.20 10.56
N GLU A 262 12.34 35.13 9.65
CA GLU A 262 11.83 35.14 8.29
C GLU A 262 12.35 33.93 7.51
N GLU A 263 13.59 33.51 7.75
CA GLU A 263 14.18 32.31 7.14
C GLU A 263 13.49 31.03 7.62
N GLU A 264 13.30 30.85 8.94
CA GLU A 264 12.58 29.69 9.48
C GLU A 264 11.13 29.62 8.98
N GLN A 265 10.44 30.76 8.91
CA GLN A 265 9.08 30.81 8.39
C GLN A 265 9.05 30.48 6.90
N ARG A 266 9.97 31.05 6.11
CA ARG A 266 10.09 30.77 4.67
C ARG A 266 10.40 29.29 4.40
N GLU A 267 11.25 28.68 5.21
CA GLU A 267 11.54 27.25 5.12
C GLU A 267 10.29 26.41 5.39
N LEU A 268 9.54 26.72 6.46
CA LEU A 268 8.30 26.01 6.78
C LEU A 268 7.27 26.15 5.67
N ASP A 269 7.06 27.36 5.15
CA ASP A 269 6.10 27.62 4.08
C ASP A 269 6.50 26.89 2.78
N ARG A 270 7.81 26.89 2.46
CA ARG A 270 8.35 26.15 1.31
C ARG A 270 8.06 24.66 1.43
N VAL A 271 8.41 24.04 2.57
CA VAL A 271 8.23 22.60 2.79
C VAL A 271 6.75 22.22 2.90
N THR A 272 5.91 23.10 3.46
CA THR A 272 4.45 22.91 3.49
C THR A 272 3.86 22.87 2.08
N ASN A 273 4.28 23.80 1.21
CA ASN A 273 3.82 23.83 -0.18
C ASN A 273 4.36 22.63 -0.97
N GLU A 274 5.60 22.23 -0.71
CA GLU A 274 6.20 21.03 -1.31
C GLU A 274 5.45 19.76 -0.88
N GLU A 275 5.12 19.59 0.40
CA GLU A 275 4.35 18.45 0.90
C GLU A 275 3.00 18.34 0.21
N ARG A 276 2.26 19.46 0.10
CA ARG A 276 0.96 19.48 -0.58
C ARG A 276 1.07 19.09 -2.05
N LYS A 277 2.09 19.61 -2.74
CA LYS A 277 2.36 19.28 -4.15
C LYS A 277 2.68 17.80 -4.32
N VAL A 278 3.62 17.28 -3.55
CA VAL A 278 4.07 15.88 -3.64
C VAL A 278 2.96 14.92 -3.20
N CYS A 279 2.13 15.30 -2.23
CA CYS A 279 0.93 14.54 -1.84
C CYS A 279 -0.03 14.38 -3.02
N GLY A 280 -0.35 15.47 -3.72
CA GLY A 280 -1.19 15.42 -4.93
C GLY A 280 -0.59 14.56 -6.05
N GLU A 281 0.73 14.66 -6.27
CA GLU A 281 1.43 13.80 -7.23
C GLU A 281 1.39 12.31 -6.84
N ALA A 282 1.60 12.00 -5.56
CA ALA A 282 1.57 10.63 -5.04
C ALA A 282 0.17 10.02 -5.13
N LEU A 283 -0.88 10.79 -4.80
CA LEU A 283 -2.27 10.34 -4.94
C LEU A 283 -2.63 10.08 -6.41
N ARG A 284 -2.21 10.95 -7.33
CA ARG A 284 -2.37 10.72 -8.78
C ARG A 284 -1.64 9.46 -9.24
N MET A 285 -0.39 9.27 -8.79
CA MET A 285 0.39 8.08 -9.10
C MET A 285 -0.27 6.81 -8.56
N GLY A 286 -0.80 6.84 -7.32
CA GLY A 286 -1.54 5.73 -6.74
C GLY A 286 -2.81 5.38 -7.52
N ARG A 287 -3.55 6.38 -8.02
CA ARG A 287 -4.74 6.17 -8.88
C ARG A 287 -4.38 5.48 -10.19
N THR A 288 -3.37 5.99 -10.89
CA THR A 288 -2.90 5.38 -12.14
C THR A 288 -2.34 3.97 -11.89
N GLY A 289 -1.53 3.81 -10.85
CA GLY A 289 -0.96 2.52 -10.46
C GLY A 289 -2.02 1.49 -10.11
N TRP A 290 -3.11 1.89 -9.43
CA TRP A 290 -4.27 1.03 -9.19
C TRP A 290 -4.91 0.58 -10.51
N SER A 291 -5.25 1.53 -11.38
CA SER A 291 -5.90 1.24 -12.66
C SER A 291 -5.06 0.26 -13.50
N GLU A 292 -3.76 0.52 -13.64
CA GLU A 292 -2.88 -0.30 -14.46
C GLU A 292 -2.60 -1.67 -13.85
N SER A 293 -2.33 -1.76 -12.54
CA SER A 293 -2.08 -3.05 -11.88
C SER A 293 -3.31 -3.96 -11.90
N VAL A 294 -4.51 -3.42 -11.70
CA VAL A 294 -5.77 -4.17 -11.84
C VAL A 294 -5.98 -4.62 -13.28
N MET A 295 -5.75 -3.76 -14.27
CA MET A 295 -5.85 -4.14 -15.67
C MET A 295 -4.90 -5.28 -16.02
N ILE A 296 -3.63 -5.17 -15.63
CA ILE A 296 -2.61 -6.21 -15.83
C ILE A 296 -3.07 -7.51 -15.16
N TRP A 297 -3.53 -7.45 -13.92
CA TRP A 297 -3.97 -8.63 -13.18
C TRP A 297 -5.10 -9.39 -13.89
N VAL A 298 -6.10 -8.68 -14.42
CA VAL A 298 -7.21 -9.32 -15.16
C VAL A 298 -6.72 -9.95 -16.47
N HIS A 299 -5.72 -9.37 -17.14
CA HIS A 299 -5.10 -10.00 -18.33
C HIS A 299 -4.29 -11.25 -17.95
N VAL A 300 -3.57 -11.23 -16.83
CA VAL A 300 -2.86 -12.40 -16.29
C VAL A 300 -3.85 -13.52 -15.95
N LEU A 301 -4.95 -13.22 -15.26
CA LEU A 301 -6.01 -14.18 -14.96
C LEU A 301 -6.64 -14.76 -16.24
N THR A 302 -6.82 -13.94 -17.27
CA THR A 302 -7.31 -14.40 -18.59
C THR A 302 -6.35 -15.42 -19.22
N LEU A 303 -5.04 -15.16 -19.16
CA LEU A 303 -4.03 -16.10 -19.65
C LEU A 303 -3.98 -17.37 -18.81
N ARG A 304 -4.12 -17.28 -17.48
CA ARG A 304 -4.21 -18.44 -16.58
C ARG A 304 -5.36 -19.36 -16.96
N VAL A 305 -6.56 -18.78 -17.11
CA VAL A 305 -7.76 -19.54 -17.52
C VAL A 305 -7.55 -20.19 -18.89
N PHE A 306 -6.95 -19.47 -19.85
CA PHE A 306 -6.66 -20.02 -21.17
C PHE A 306 -5.69 -21.21 -21.10
N VAL A 307 -4.50 -21.00 -20.52
CA VAL A 307 -3.44 -22.03 -20.46
C VAL A 307 -3.95 -23.28 -19.74
N GLU A 308 -4.64 -23.10 -18.62
CA GLU A 308 -5.18 -24.22 -17.86
C GLU A 308 -6.32 -24.94 -18.59
N ALA A 309 -7.19 -24.22 -19.31
CA ALA A 309 -8.22 -24.83 -20.13
C ALA A 309 -7.60 -25.70 -21.25
N VAL A 310 -6.49 -25.26 -21.87
CA VAL A 310 -5.76 -26.07 -22.85
C VAL A 310 -5.14 -27.30 -22.20
N LEU A 311 -4.49 -27.14 -21.04
CA LEU A 311 -3.85 -28.26 -20.32
C LEU A 311 -4.87 -29.31 -19.86
N ARG A 312 -6.07 -28.89 -19.43
CA ARG A 312 -7.10 -29.79 -18.89
C ARG A 312 -8.03 -30.37 -19.94
N TYR A 313 -8.46 -29.57 -20.91
CA TYR A 313 -9.48 -29.96 -21.89
C TYR A 313 -8.88 -30.38 -23.24
N GLY A 314 -7.59 -30.08 -23.46
CA GLY A 314 -6.88 -30.45 -24.67
C GLY A 314 -7.33 -29.65 -25.89
N LEU A 315 -7.03 -30.22 -27.06
CA LEU A 315 -7.41 -29.67 -28.36
C LEU A 315 -8.48 -30.55 -29.02
N PRO A 316 -9.41 -29.97 -29.80
CA PRO A 316 -9.54 -28.54 -30.14
C PRO A 316 -10.01 -27.66 -28.97
N LEU A 317 -9.83 -26.34 -29.09
CA LEU A 317 -10.29 -25.35 -28.08
C LEU A 317 -11.82 -25.30 -28.01
N ASP A 318 -12.41 -26.21 -27.25
CA ASP A 318 -13.87 -26.35 -27.14
C ASP A 318 -14.32 -26.19 -25.69
N TYR A 319 -14.32 -24.95 -25.21
CA TYR A 319 -14.72 -24.59 -23.85
C TYR A 319 -15.49 -23.26 -23.82
N ALA A 320 -16.23 -23.05 -22.74
CA ALA A 320 -16.95 -21.82 -22.44
C ALA A 320 -16.45 -21.21 -21.14
N THR A 321 -16.34 -19.88 -21.12
CA THR A 321 -15.80 -19.10 -20.00
C THR A 321 -16.83 -18.10 -19.48
N ALA A 322 -16.87 -17.93 -18.16
CA ALA A 322 -17.76 -16.98 -17.52
C ALA A 322 -17.08 -16.29 -16.33
N LEU A 323 -17.57 -15.09 -16.01
CA LEU A 323 -17.25 -14.34 -14.81
C LEU A 323 -18.43 -14.45 -13.83
N ILE A 324 -18.15 -14.87 -12.61
CA ILE A 324 -19.11 -14.91 -11.51
C ILE A 324 -18.78 -13.75 -10.58
N LYS A 325 -19.73 -12.82 -10.44
CA LYS A 325 -19.69 -11.77 -9.43
C LYS A 325 -20.46 -12.23 -8.20
N THR A 326 -19.81 -12.23 -7.05
CA THR A 326 -20.41 -12.60 -5.76
C THR A 326 -19.81 -11.75 -4.63
N THR A 327 -20.02 -12.16 -3.38
CA THR A 327 -19.40 -11.55 -2.19
C THR A 327 -18.54 -12.59 -1.49
N SER A 328 -17.57 -12.15 -0.69
CA SER A 328 -16.69 -13.07 0.05
C SER A 328 -17.47 -14.05 0.95
N LYS A 329 -18.66 -13.66 1.42
CA LYS A 329 -19.57 -14.52 2.19
C LYS A 329 -20.29 -15.59 1.35
N LEU A 330 -20.62 -15.28 0.11
CA LEU A 330 -21.43 -16.15 -0.76
C LEU A 330 -20.58 -16.98 -1.73
N ALA A 331 -19.33 -16.60 -1.98
CA ALA A 331 -18.41 -17.34 -2.84
C ALA A 331 -18.32 -18.85 -2.51
N PRO A 332 -18.21 -19.28 -1.23
CA PRO A 332 -18.18 -20.71 -0.91
C PRO A 332 -19.45 -21.45 -1.32
N LYS A 333 -20.63 -20.79 -1.25
CA LYS A 333 -21.91 -21.38 -1.68
C LYS A 333 -21.99 -21.50 -3.19
N ALA A 334 -21.56 -20.47 -3.91
CA ALA A 334 -21.50 -20.50 -5.38
C ALA A 334 -20.55 -21.60 -5.86
N LYS A 335 -19.38 -21.73 -5.24
CA LYS A 335 -18.42 -22.80 -5.54
C LYS A 335 -18.97 -24.19 -5.23
N ALA A 336 -19.62 -24.37 -4.08
CA ALA A 336 -20.25 -25.65 -3.73
C ALA A 336 -21.34 -26.09 -4.73
N ALA A 337 -22.14 -25.14 -5.23
CA ALA A 337 -23.14 -25.41 -6.27
C ALA A 337 -22.49 -25.87 -7.58
N LEU A 338 -21.40 -25.22 -7.99
CA LEU A 338 -20.61 -25.62 -9.15
C LEU A 338 -19.98 -27.00 -8.97
N ASP A 339 -19.39 -27.28 -7.81
CA ASP A 339 -18.78 -28.59 -7.52
C ASP A 339 -19.82 -29.71 -7.53
N SER A 340 -21.02 -29.45 -6.98
CA SER A 340 -22.12 -30.42 -7.00
C SER A 340 -22.53 -30.80 -8.43
N LYS A 341 -22.43 -29.88 -9.39
CA LYS A 341 -22.85 -30.12 -10.77
C LYS A 341 -21.72 -30.62 -11.66
N TYR A 342 -20.51 -30.09 -11.50
CA TYR A 342 -19.42 -30.24 -12.46
C TYR A 342 -18.21 -31.01 -11.92
N SER A 343 -18.26 -31.55 -10.69
CA SER A 343 -17.15 -32.35 -10.12
C SER A 343 -16.78 -33.58 -10.93
N TYR A 344 -17.70 -34.14 -11.71
CA TYR A 344 -17.43 -35.29 -12.58
C TYR A 344 -16.34 -35.02 -13.64
N LEU A 345 -16.13 -33.75 -14.01
CA LEU A 345 -15.10 -33.31 -14.96
C LEU A 345 -13.68 -33.54 -14.45
N GLY A 346 -13.50 -33.66 -13.14
CA GLY A 346 -12.20 -33.98 -12.54
C GLY A 346 -11.72 -35.40 -12.82
N GLY A 347 -12.58 -36.28 -13.37
CA GLY A 347 -12.19 -37.63 -13.78
C GLY A 347 -11.62 -38.46 -12.63
N ASN A 348 -10.56 -39.22 -12.92
CA ASN A 348 -9.82 -40.07 -11.97
C ASN A 348 -8.79 -39.30 -11.13
N ALA A 349 -8.55 -38.01 -11.44
CA ALA A 349 -7.65 -37.16 -10.65
C ALA A 349 -8.25 -36.80 -9.29
N PHE A 350 -9.51 -37.17 -9.04
CA PHE A 350 -10.19 -37.01 -7.75
C PHE A 350 -10.69 -38.37 -7.26
N GLY A 351 -10.31 -38.75 -6.03
CA GLY A 351 -10.89 -39.90 -5.35
C GLY A 351 -12.40 -39.72 -5.18
N ARG A 352 -13.17 -40.81 -5.28
CA ARG A 352 -14.64 -40.78 -5.15
C ARG A 352 -15.11 -41.70 -4.03
N ASP A 353 -16.12 -41.27 -3.30
CA ASP A 353 -16.77 -42.10 -2.29
C ASP A 353 -17.69 -43.15 -2.94
N LYS A 354 -18.26 -44.03 -2.11
CA LYS A 354 -19.20 -45.08 -2.53
C LYS A 354 -20.49 -44.53 -3.17
N HIS A 355 -20.72 -43.22 -3.11
CA HIS A 355 -21.83 -42.49 -3.71
C HIS A 355 -21.41 -41.64 -4.92
N GLY A 356 -20.16 -41.78 -5.39
CA GLY A 356 -19.63 -41.09 -6.57
C GLY A 356 -19.25 -39.62 -6.35
N ARG A 357 -19.27 -39.12 -5.10
CA ARG A 357 -18.86 -37.76 -4.76
C ARG A 357 -17.36 -37.69 -4.59
N VAL A 358 -16.74 -36.59 -5.01
CA VAL A 358 -15.32 -36.35 -4.81
C VAL A 358 -14.99 -36.34 -3.31
N THR A 359 -14.11 -37.23 -2.87
CA THR A 359 -13.61 -37.30 -1.49
C THR A 359 -12.45 -36.33 -1.32
N LYS A 360 -12.55 -35.49 -0.30
CA LYS A 360 -11.61 -34.42 0.04
C LYS A 360 -10.32 -34.91 0.72
N ASP A 361 -9.77 -36.06 0.32
CA ASP A 361 -8.55 -36.60 0.94
C ASP A 361 -7.30 -35.91 0.34
N ASP A 362 -6.95 -34.81 1.01
CA ASP A 362 -6.05 -33.72 0.59
C ASP A 362 -4.53 -33.98 0.73
N ALA A 363 -4.08 -35.18 1.12
CA ALA A 363 -2.66 -35.44 1.40
C ALA A 363 -1.92 -36.21 0.29
N ALA A 364 -2.55 -37.21 -0.31
CA ALA A 364 -1.92 -38.06 -1.33
C ALA A 364 -1.85 -37.37 -2.70
N LEU A 365 -2.91 -36.65 -3.08
CA LEU A 365 -3.00 -35.94 -4.37
C LEU A 365 -2.03 -34.75 -4.44
N SER A 366 -1.91 -33.96 -3.37
CA SER A 366 -0.89 -32.89 -3.26
C SER A 366 0.52 -33.45 -3.38
N SER A 367 0.79 -34.62 -2.78
CA SER A 367 2.10 -35.27 -2.83
C SER A 367 2.43 -35.85 -4.23
N GLU A 368 1.47 -36.48 -4.89
CA GLU A 368 1.63 -37.01 -6.25
C GLU A 368 1.74 -35.91 -7.31
N MET A 369 1.00 -34.81 -7.17
CA MET A 369 1.10 -33.66 -8.08
C MET A 369 2.39 -32.86 -7.87
N ALA A 370 2.85 -32.72 -6.63
CA ALA A 370 4.18 -32.18 -6.34
C ALA A 370 5.30 -33.07 -6.93
N ALA A 371 5.14 -34.40 -6.86
CA ALA A 371 6.07 -35.35 -7.47
C ALA A 371 6.03 -35.34 -9.02
N ALA A 372 4.89 -35.00 -9.62
CA ALA A 372 4.71 -34.89 -11.07
C ALA A 372 5.03 -33.49 -11.65
N GLY A 373 5.47 -32.54 -10.82
CA GLY A 373 5.77 -31.16 -11.25
C GLY A 373 4.53 -30.34 -11.63
N LEU A 374 3.33 -30.79 -11.24
CA LEU A 374 2.04 -30.14 -11.48
C LEU A 374 1.49 -29.44 -10.23
N GLY A 375 2.29 -29.36 -9.17
CA GLY A 375 1.92 -28.68 -7.93
C GLY A 375 1.73 -27.19 -8.16
N THR A 376 0.47 -26.74 -8.23
CA THR A 376 0.16 -25.32 -8.13
C THR A 376 0.63 -24.84 -6.76
N GLY A 377 1.53 -23.83 -6.73
CA GLY A 377 2.17 -23.34 -5.51
C GLY A 377 1.24 -23.15 -4.31
N GLU A 378 1.83 -23.16 -3.11
CA GLU A 378 1.16 -23.15 -1.80
C GLU A 378 -0.21 -22.42 -1.81
N GLY A 379 -1.30 -23.20 -1.73
CA GLY A 379 -2.65 -22.68 -1.46
C GLY A 379 -3.68 -22.74 -2.59
N HIS A 380 -3.34 -23.19 -3.81
CA HIS A 380 -4.34 -23.46 -4.84
C HIS A 380 -4.82 -24.91 -4.78
N GLU A 381 -6.02 -25.12 -4.21
CA GLU A 381 -6.72 -26.41 -4.18
C GLU A 381 -7.03 -26.84 -5.62
N TYR A 382 -6.52 -28.00 -6.05
CA TYR A 382 -6.83 -28.53 -7.39
C TYR A 382 -8.33 -28.76 -7.50
N THR A 383 -8.99 -28.07 -8.43
CA THR A 383 -10.45 -28.15 -8.66
C THR A 383 -10.80 -29.09 -9.81
N ALA A 384 -12.04 -29.59 -9.90
CA ALA A 384 -12.47 -30.47 -10.99
C ALA A 384 -12.56 -29.80 -12.38
N PHE A 385 -12.55 -28.48 -12.40
CA PHE A 385 -12.62 -27.62 -13.59
C PHE A 385 -11.80 -26.35 -13.36
N VAL A 386 -11.47 -25.61 -14.41
CA VAL A 386 -10.71 -24.35 -14.29
C VAL A 386 -11.52 -23.34 -13.50
N TYR A 387 -10.99 -22.91 -12.37
CA TYR A 387 -11.67 -21.98 -11.46
C TYR A 387 -10.63 -21.11 -10.73
N TYR A 388 -10.71 -19.80 -10.94
CA TYR A 388 -9.85 -18.82 -10.29
C TYR A 388 -10.68 -17.77 -9.57
N GLU A 389 -10.34 -17.49 -8.31
CA GLU A 389 -10.97 -16.43 -7.53
C GLU A 389 -10.05 -15.20 -7.48
N ALA A 390 -10.66 -14.02 -7.55
CA ALA A 390 -9.97 -12.75 -7.37
C ALA A 390 -10.80 -11.84 -6.46
N GLU A 391 -10.12 -11.21 -5.51
CA GLU A 391 -10.67 -10.20 -4.61
C GLU A 391 -9.80 -8.95 -4.69
N PHE A 392 -10.42 -7.82 -5.00
CA PHE A 392 -9.74 -6.54 -5.15
C PHE A 392 -9.92 -5.73 -3.86
N PRO A 393 -8.83 -5.30 -3.20
CA PRO A 393 -8.85 -4.71 -1.87
C PRO A 393 -9.42 -3.29 -1.80
#